data_AF-A0AAJ1JBD9-F1
#
_entry.id   AF-A0AAJ1JBD9-F1
#
_cell.length_a   1.000
_cell.length_b   1.000
_cell.length_c   1.000
_cell.angle_alpha   90.00
_cell.angle_beta   90.00
_cell.angle_gamma   90.00
#
_symmetry.space_group_name_H-M   'P 1'
#
loop_
_entity.id
_entity.type
_entity.pdbx_description
1 polymer ?
#
loop_
_entity_poly.entity_id
_entity_poly.type
_entity_poly.pdbx_seq_one_letter_code
_entity_poly.pdbx_strand_id
1 'polypeptide(L)' 'MKMVNPAHPGEIIGEILEDMNMSLRQFAKVMDITLSTASRLLSGHTSVTPEIALKLSVVIGSTPETWLKIQTNYSL' A
#
# COMPACT_ATOMS: atom_id res chain seq x y z
N MET A 1 -15.49 -22.16 8.43
CA MET A 1 -15.16 -20.80 8.89
C MET A 1 -14.43 -20.09 7.76
N LYS A 2 -15.09 -19.18 7.03
CA LYS A 2 -14.40 -18.32 6.07
C LYS A 2 -13.64 -17.27 6.89
N MET A 3 -12.37 -17.51 7.16
CA MET A 3 -11.47 -16.43 7.54
C MET A 3 -11.30 -15.55 6.31
N VAL A 4 -12.24 -14.64 6.08
CA VAL A 4 -12.04 -13.54 5.15
C VAL A 4 -11.11 -12.59 5.89
N ASN A 5 -9.81 -12.88 5.84
CA ASN A 5 -8.82 -11.91 6.27
C ASN A 5 -9.03 -10.70 5.35
N PRO A 6 -9.44 -9.52 5.83
CA PRO A 6 -9.48 -8.34 4.96
C PRO A 6 -8.09 -8.22 4.35
N ALA A 7 -8.00 -8.12 3.02
CA ALA A 7 -6.72 -8.03 2.35
C ALA A 7 -5.94 -6.86 2.96
N HIS A 8 -4.72 -7.14 3.43
CA HIS A 8 -3.90 -6.11 4.04
C HIS A 8 -3.64 -5.02 2.97
N PRO A 9 -3.69 -3.71 3.29
CA PRO A 9 -3.47 -2.64 2.30
C PRO A 9 -2.22 -2.85 1.45
N GLY A 10 -1.17 -3.39 2.06
CA GLY A 10 0.08 -3.79 1.41
C GLY A 10 -0.03 -4.93 0.40
N GLU A 11 -0.93 -5.90 0.57
CA GLU A 11 -1.20 -6.95 -0.43
C GLU A 11 -1.87 -6.33 -1.66
N ILE A 12 -2.86 -5.46 -1.45
CA ILE A 12 -3.55 -4.73 -2.53
C ILE A 12 -2.56 -3.86 -3.31
N ILE A 13 -1.69 -3.13 -2.61
CA ILE A 13 -0.63 -2.34 -3.26
C ILE A 13 0.29 -3.28 -4.05
N GLY A 14 0.66 -4.44 -3.51
CA GLY A 14 1.48 -5.44 -4.19
C GLY A 14 0.87 -5.91 -5.51
N GLU A 15 -0.40 -6.29 -5.51
CA GLU A 15 -1.13 -6.70 -6.72
C GLU A 15 -1.15 -5.59 -7.77
N ILE A 16 -1.42 -4.35 -7.37
CA ILE A 16 -1.41 -3.20 -8.29
C ILE A 16 -0.01 -2.97 -8.89
N LEU A 17 1.04 -3.12 -8.08
CA LEU A 17 2.41 -2.98 -8.57
C LEU A 17 2.77 -4.08 -9.58
N GLU A 18 2.30 -5.32 -9.36
CA GLU A 18 2.45 -6.41 -10.31
C GLU A 18 1.72 -6.13 -11.63
N ASP A 19 0.46 -5.68 -11.56
CA ASP A 19 -0.33 -5.29 -12.75
C ASP A 19 0.32 -4.13 -13.53
N MET A 20 0.97 -3.20 -12.82
CA MET A 20 1.72 -2.09 -13.42
C MET A 20 3.11 -2.49 -13.93
N ASN A 21 3.54 -3.75 -13.77
CA ASN A 21 4.92 -4.21 -13.99
C ASN A 21 5.96 -3.33 -13.27
N MET A 22 5.60 -2.80 -12.09
CA MET A 22 6.44 -1.92 -11.29
C MET A 22 7.17 -2.72 -10.21
N SER A 23 8.49 -2.71 -10.24
CA SER A 23 9.29 -3.34 -9.20
C SER A 23 9.21 -2.58 -7.86
N LEU A 24 9.42 -3.30 -6.75
CA LEU A 24 9.51 -2.69 -5.41
C LEU A 24 10.54 -1.55 -5.33
N ARG A 25 11.63 -1.63 -6.10
CA ARG A 25 12.66 -0.58 -6.19
C ARG A 25 12.16 0.67 -6.88
N GLN A 26 11.42 0.52 -7.97
CA GLN A 26 10.80 1.63 -8.67
C GLN A 26 9.74 2.28 -7.77
N PHE A 27 8.89 1.47 -7.13
CA PHE A 27 7.89 1.95 -6.18
C PHE A 27 8.51 2.76 -5.03
N ALA A 28 9.55 2.23 -4.38
CA ALA A 28 10.25 2.95 -3.31
C ALA A 28 10.81 4.30 -3.80
N LYS A 29 11.34 4.34 -5.03
CA LYS A 29 11.89 5.56 -5.63
C LYS A 29 10.81 6.61 -5.92
N VAL A 30 9.66 6.22 -6.48
CA VAL A 30 8.58 7.17 -6.80
C VAL A 30 7.81 7.64 -5.56
N MET A 31 7.77 6.81 -4.51
CA MET A 31 7.21 7.16 -3.21
C MET A 31 8.16 8.02 -2.36
N ASP A 32 9.41 8.20 -2.80
CA ASP A 32 10.48 8.84 -2.04
C ASP A 32 10.64 8.24 -0.62
N ILE A 33 10.72 6.90 -0.57
CA ILE A 33 10.92 6.14 0.66
C ILE A 33 12.05 5.11 0.47
N THR A 34 12.59 4.60 1.57
CA THR A 34 13.59 3.54 1.51
C THR A 34 12.97 2.23 1.04
N LEU A 35 13.78 1.39 0.36
CA LEU A 35 13.35 0.06 -0.08
C LEU A 35 12.84 -0.81 1.08
N SER A 36 13.46 -0.67 2.26
CA SER A 36 13.04 -1.39 3.46
C SER A 36 11.67 -0.92 3.97
N THR A 37 11.35 0.37 3.85
CA THR A 37 10.03 0.91 4.19
C THR A 37 8.97 0.45 3.20
N ALA A 38 9.26 0.48 1.91
CA ALA A 38 8.39 -0.08 0.88
C ALA A 38 8.10 -1.57 1.13
N SER A 39 9.12 -2.36 1.44
CA SER A 39 8.97 -3.78 1.78
C SER A 39 8.10 -4.01 3.02
N ARG A 40 8.30 -3.22 4.08
CA ARG A 40 7.46 -3.29 5.29
C ARG A 40 6.01 -2.85 5.03
N LEU A 41 5.80 -1.88 4.15
CA LEU A 41 4.47 -1.43 3.75
C LEU A 41 3.70 -2.56 3.03
N LEU A 42 4.33 -3.21 2.04
CA LEU A 42 3.69 -4.33 1.31
C LEU A 42 3.42 -5.53 2.20
N SER A 43 4.34 -5.85 3.12
CA SER A 43 4.20 -6.97 4.07
C SER A 43 3.33 -6.65 5.30
N GLY A 44 2.80 -5.44 5.40
CA GLY A 44 1.92 -5.02 6.48
C GLY A 44 2.53 -4.81 7.86
N HIS A 45 3.84 -4.62 7.89
CA HIS A 45 4.56 -4.19 9.08
C HIS A 45 4.59 -2.65 9.23
N THR A 46 3.97 -1.91 8.32
CA THR A 46 3.86 -0.46 8.37
C THR A 46 2.47 -0.05 7.90
N SER A 47 1.79 0.78 8.69
CA SER A 47 0.47 1.29 8.37
C SER A 47 0.53 2.35 7.27
N VAL A 48 -0.53 2.41 6.47
CA VAL A 48 -0.76 3.51 5.53
C VAL A 48 -1.13 4.77 6.33
N THR A 49 -0.17 5.69 6.48
CA THR A 49 -0.39 7.01 7.08
C THR A 49 -1.04 7.98 6.08
N PRO A 50 -1.58 9.13 6.50
CA PRO A 50 -2.11 10.14 5.57
C PRO A 50 -1.10 10.60 4.52
N GLU A 51 0.19 10.70 4.89
CA GLU A 51 1.27 11.03 3.96
C GLU A 51 1.47 9.93 2.91
N ILE A 52 1.50 8.66 3.34
CA ILE A 52 1.62 7.52 2.43
C ILE A 52 0.41 7.45 1.52
N ALA A 53 -0.81 7.64 2.04
CA ALA A 53 -2.04 7.64 1.27
C ALA A 53 -2.04 8.71 0.16
N LEU A 54 -1.52 9.91 0.44
CA LEU A 54 -1.36 10.97 -0.55
C LEU A 54 -0.34 10.60 -1.63
N LYS A 55 0.78 10.01 -1.25
CA LYS A 55 1.78 9.54 -2.22
C LYS A 55 1.22 8.39 -3.08
N LEU A 56 0.50 7.45 -2.49
CA LEU A 56 -0.16 6.36 -3.22
C LEU A 56 -1.19 6.88 -4.23
N SER A 57 -2.00 7.89 -3.85
CA SER A 57 -2.98 8.46 -4.78
C SER A 57 -2.35 9.04 -6.05
N VAL A 58 -1.11 9.53 -5.95
CA VAL A 58 -0.37 10.07 -7.10
C VAL A 58 0.34 8.96 -7.89
N VAL A 59 0.91 7.97 -7.20
CA VAL A 59 1.75 6.93 -7.84
C VAL A 59 0.93 5.81 -8.48
N ILE A 60 -0.06 5.28 -7.74
CA ILE A 60 -0.87 4.13 -8.14
C ILE A 60 -2.33 4.50 -8.41
N GLY A 61 -2.74 5.71 -8.05
CA GLY A 61 -4.10 6.22 -8.28
C GLY A 61 -5.03 5.99 -7.08
N SER A 62 -6.34 6.12 -7.34
CA SER A 62 -7.38 6.25 -6.31
C SER A 62 -7.23 7.56 -5.51
N THR A 63 -7.92 7.66 -4.37
CA THR A 63 -7.87 8.85 -3.50
C THR A 63 -7.17 8.53 -2.17
N PRO A 64 -6.57 9.54 -1.49
CA PRO A 64 -5.98 9.33 -0.17
C PRO A 64 -6.98 8.76 0.84
N GLU A 65 -8.23 9.20 0.79
CA GLU A 65 -9.30 8.72 1.68
C GLU A 65 -9.61 7.24 1.44
N THR A 66 -9.50 6.78 0.19
CA THR A 66 -9.70 5.37 -0.14
C THR A 66 -8.61 4.52 0.49
N TRP A 67 -7.35 4.93 0.39
CA TRP A 67 -6.21 4.24 1.00
C TRP A 67 -6.30 4.20 2.54
N LEU A 68 -6.68 5.32 3.16
CA LEU A 68 -6.92 5.39 4.60
C LEU A 68 -8.07 4.49 5.02
N LYS A 69 -9.17 4.45 4.26
CA LYS A 69 -10.31 3.58 4.54
C LYS A 69 -9.93 2.10 4.47
N ILE A 70 -9.11 1.70 3.50
CA ILE A 70 -8.59 0.33 3.41
C ILE A 70 -7.77 -0.02 4.67
N GLN A 71 -6.90 0.88 5.12
CA GLN A 71 -6.14 0.69 6.37
C GLN A 71 -7.05 0.59 7.59
N THR A 72 -8.04 1.47 7.72
CA THR A 72 -8.99 1.45 8.85
C THR A 72 -9.83 0.18 8.86
N ASN A 73 -10.29 -0.29 7.70
CA ASN A 73 -11.06 -1.53 7.59
C ASN A 73 -10.23 -2.78 7.92
N TYR A 74 -8.92 -2.75 7.70
CA TYR A 74 -8.02 -3.85 8.08
C TYR A 74 -7.71 -3.85 9.59
N SER A 75 -7.60 -2.67 10.21
CA SER A 75 -7.24 -2.53 11.64
C SER A 75 -8.42 -2.71 12.61
N LEU A 76 -9.59 -3.17 12.16
CA LEU A 76 -10.84 -3.33 12.92
C LEU A 76 -11.22 -4.80 13.14
#